data_AF-A0A7C3E359-F1
#
_entry.id   AF-A0A7C3E359-F1
#
_cell.length_a   1.000
_cell.length_b   1.000
_cell.length_c   1.000
_cell.angle_alpha   90.00
_cell.angle_beta   90.00
_cell.angle_gamma   90.00
#
_symmetry.space_group_name_H-M   'P 1'
#
loop_
_entity.id
_entity.type
_entity.pdbx_description
1 polymer ?
#
loop_
_entity_poly.entity_id
_entity_poly.type
_entity_poly.pdbx_seq_one_letter_code
_entity_poly.pdbx_strand_id
1 'polypeptide(L)'
;MLVCKDRRTITITDTAFMPQIIAILLEDTVEDSYVAIRLDGTEPEILFTKGPSFTKTMGPFPEAYAEATFKKWNYRKVINPPEVKINSPESLRTALLRMRTCGNLVRYEDA
;
A
#
# COMPACT_ATOMS: atom_id res chain seq x y z
N MET A 1 -13.62 37.57 -9.71
CA MET A 1 -14.70 36.71 -10.23
C MET A 1 -14.19 36.13 -11.54
N LEU A 2 -13.64 34.92 -11.52
CA LEU A 2 -13.03 34.29 -12.69
C LEU A 2 -13.88 33.09 -13.10
N VAL A 3 -14.31 33.19 -14.34
CA VAL A 3 -15.33 32.39 -15.01
C VAL A 3 -14.78 31.01 -15.34
N CYS A 4 -15.48 29.96 -14.90
CA CYS A 4 -15.31 28.60 -15.40
C CYS A 4 -15.58 28.57 -16.91
N LYS A 5 -14.61 28.08 -17.70
CA LYS A 5 -14.82 27.75 -19.12
C LYS A 5 -14.42 26.30 -19.38
N ASP A 6 -15.40 25.59 -19.90
CA ASP A 6 -15.60 24.14 -20.00
C ASP A 6 -14.77 23.47 -21.10
N ARG A 7 -14.67 22.12 -21.00
CA ARG A 7 -14.36 21.12 -22.04
C ARG A 7 -12.94 21.08 -22.64
N ARG A 8 -12.10 20.28 -22.01
CA ARG A 8 -11.24 19.33 -22.75
C ARG A 8 -11.65 17.92 -22.40
N THR A 9 -12.09 17.19 -23.42
CA THR A 9 -12.29 15.75 -23.45
C THR A 9 -11.05 15.08 -22.85
N ILE A 10 -11.16 14.54 -21.63
CA ILE A 10 -10.12 13.70 -21.07
C ILE A 10 -10.42 12.30 -21.58
N THR A 11 -9.70 11.89 -22.62
CA THR A 11 -9.53 10.48 -22.95
C THR A 11 -8.94 9.83 -21.70
N ILE A 12 -9.74 9.10 -20.94
CA ILE A 12 -9.26 8.29 -19.80
C ILE A 12 -8.57 7.08 -20.43
N THR A 13 -7.33 7.28 -20.87
CA THR A 13 -6.40 6.21 -21.18
C THR A 13 -5.20 6.44 -20.30
N ASP A 14 -4.91 5.43 -19.47
CA ASP A 14 -3.77 5.34 -18.57
C ASP A 14 -3.89 6.10 -17.24
N THR A 15 -4.79 5.62 -16.36
CA THR A 15 -4.56 5.81 -14.92
C THR A 15 -3.33 5.00 -14.55
N ALA A 16 -2.16 5.63 -14.53
CA ALA A 16 -0.94 5.05 -13.97
C ALA A 16 -1.22 4.61 -12.52
N PHE A 17 -1.54 3.33 -12.32
CA PHE A 17 -1.94 2.80 -11.03
C PHE A 17 -0.68 2.64 -10.18
N MET A 18 -0.54 3.49 -9.16
CA MET A 18 0.60 3.45 -8.26
C MET A 18 0.44 2.31 -7.25
N PRO A 19 1.52 1.57 -6.92
CA PRO A 19 1.49 0.58 -5.87
C PRO A 19 1.11 1.18 -4.51
N GLN A 20 0.35 0.41 -3.72
CA GLN A 20 -0.22 0.90 -2.47
C GLN A 20 0.01 -0.08 -1.33
N ILE A 21 0.35 0.42 -0.14
CA ILE A 21 0.42 -0.42 1.07
C ILE A 21 -0.99 -0.61 1.61
N ILE A 22 -1.55 -1.80 1.40
CA ILE A 22 -2.94 -2.10 1.75
C ILE A 22 -3.08 -2.83 3.08
N ALA A 23 -2.01 -3.46 3.58
CA ALA A 23 -1.99 -4.06 4.90
C ALA A 23 -0.60 -4.02 5.51
N ILE A 24 -0.54 -4.01 6.84
CA ILE A 24 0.71 -3.95 7.59
C ILE A 24 0.65 -4.81 8.85
N LEU A 25 1.73 -5.52 9.13
CA LEU A 25 2.03 -6.11 10.42
C LEU A 25 3.18 -5.30 11.03
N LEU A 26 2.84 -4.38 11.93
CA LEU A 26 3.80 -3.52 12.62
C LEU A 26 4.52 -4.32 13.71
N GLU A 27 5.84 -4.35 13.62
CA GLU A 27 6.73 -4.88 14.65
C GLU A 27 7.32 -3.73 15.49
N ASP A 28 8.19 -4.06 16.45
CA ASP A 28 8.89 -3.08 17.29
C ASP A 28 9.67 -2.04 16.48
N THR A 29 10.18 -2.42 15.31
CA THR A 29 10.87 -1.52 14.37
C THR A 29 10.20 -1.49 13.00
N VAL A 30 10.33 -0.37 12.29
CA VAL A 30 9.84 -0.23 10.90
C VAL A 30 10.60 -1.15 9.95
N GLU A 31 11.87 -1.42 10.23
CA GLU A 31 12.71 -2.32 9.42
C GLU A 31 12.29 -3.80 9.57
N ASP A 32 11.73 -4.15 10.73
CA ASP A 32 11.24 -5.50 10.99
C ASP A 32 9.78 -5.73 10.60
N SER A 33 9.02 -4.65 10.40
CA SER A 33 7.60 -4.70 10.05
C SER A 33 7.38 -5.34 8.68
N TYR A 34 6.29 -6.09 8.53
CA TYR A 34 5.89 -6.66 7.25
C TYR A 34 4.80 -5.82 6.60
N VAL A 35 4.89 -5.63 5.29
CA VAL A 35 3.93 -4.86 4.51
C VAL A 35 3.40 -5.67 3.35
N ALA A 36 2.12 -5.47 3.06
CA ALA A 36 1.44 -6.01 1.89
C ALA A 36 1.19 -4.88 0.91
N ILE A 37 1.78 -5.00 -0.27
CA ILE A 37 1.73 -4.00 -1.33
C ILE A 37 0.87 -4.55 -2.46
N ARG A 38 -0.17 -3.82 -2.83
CA ARG A 38 -0.95 -4.14 -4.04
C ARG A 38 -0.17 -3.70 -5.27
N LEU A 39 0.05 -4.63 -6.20
CA LEU A 39 0.73 -4.44 -7.48
C LEU A 39 -0.27 -4.14 -8.60
N ASP A 40 0.22 -3.53 -9.67
CA ASP A 40 -0.51 -3.32 -10.92
C ASP A 40 -0.57 -4.63 -11.73
N GLY A 41 -1.73 -4.91 -12.31
CA GLY A 41 -2.00 -6.11 -13.09
C GLY A 41 -3.44 -6.16 -13.58
N THR A 42 -3.70 -6.97 -14.61
CA THR A 42 -5.06 -7.27 -15.08
C THR A 42 -5.94 -7.86 -13.97
N GLU A 43 -5.30 -8.53 -13.01
CA GLU A 43 -5.88 -8.98 -11.75
C GLU A 43 -5.08 -8.38 -10.59
N PRO A 44 -5.74 -7.94 -9.51
CA PRO A 44 -5.04 -7.36 -8.37
C PRO A 44 -4.21 -8.42 -7.65
N GLU A 45 -2.90 -8.17 -7.59
CA GLU A 45 -1.95 -9.03 -6.91
C GLU A 45 -1.32 -8.32 -5.70
N ILE A 46 -0.89 -9.11 -4.73
CA ILE A 46 -0.34 -8.60 -3.46
C ILE A 46 1.05 -9.19 -3.24
N LEU A 47 2.03 -8.29 -3.10
CA LEU A 47 3.40 -8.58 -2.74
C LEU A 47 3.57 -8.36 -1.23
N PHE A 48 4.02 -9.40 -0.54
CA PHE A 48 4.44 -9.29 0.85
C PHE A 48 5.93 -8.98 0.90
N THR A 49 6.32 -8.05 1.76
CA THR A 49 7.73 -7.72 1.94
C THR A 49 8.06 -7.32 3.37
N LYS A 50 9.31 -7.59 3.78
CA LYS A 50 9.84 -7.23 5.10
C LYS A 50 10.61 -5.92 5.04
N GLY A 51 10.09 -4.94 5.78
CA GLY A 51 10.66 -3.61 5.95
C GLY A 51 10.66 -2.76 4.67
N PRO A 52 11.07 -1.50 4.79
CA PRO A 52 11.17 -0.60 3.63
C PRO A 52 12.28 -1.02 2.66
N SER A 53 13.27 -1.76 3.13
CA SER A 53 14.42 -2.22 2.35
C SER A 53 14.15 -3.47 1.49
N PHE A 54 12.93 -4.02 1.54
CA PHE A 54 12.56 -5.26 0.84
C PHE A 54 13.52 -6.43 1.11
N THR A 55 13.98 -6.56 2.35
CA THR A 55 14.97 -7.59 2.72
C THR A 55 14.49 -9.02 2.47
N LYS A 56 13.17 -9.22 2.44
CA LYS A 56 12.52 -10.48 2.11
C LYS A 56 11.21 -10.19 1.42
N THR A 57 10.99 -10.77 0.24
CA THR A 57 9.75 -10.65 -0.54
C THR A 57 9.07 -12.00 -0.69
N MET A 58 7.75 -12.01 -0.83
CA MET A 58 6.94 -13.20 -1.10
C MET A 58 5.71 -12.84 -1.94
N GLY A 59 5.45 -13.62 -2.98
CA GLY A 59 4.42 -13.32 -3.98
C GLY A 59 5.03 -12.81 -5.30
N PRO A 60 4.25 -12.12 -6.16
CA PRO A 60 2.85 -11.73 -5.94
C PRO A 60 1.89 -12.91 -5.76
N PHE A 61 0.81 -12.68 -5.01
CA PHE A 61 -0.29 -13.62 -4.87
C PHE A 61 -1.62 -12.96 -5.27
N PRO A 62 -2.62 -13.73 -5.72
CA PRO A 62 -3.96 -13.21 -5.94
C PRO A 62 -4.53 -12.59 -4.65
N GLU A 63 -5.29 -11.51 -4.80
CA GLU A 63 -5.88 -10.78 -3.67
C GLU A 63 -6.60 -11.69 -2.66
N ALA A 64 -7.43 -12.62 -3.14
CA ALA A 64 -8.16 -13.57 -2.30
C ALA A 64 -7.25 -14.44 -1.39
N TYR A 65 -6.07 -14.85 -1.90
CA TYR A 65 -5.09 -15.60 -1.11
C TYR A 65 -4.42 -14.73 -0.05
N ALA A 66 -4.09 -13.49 -0.44
CA ALA A 66 -3.47 -12.53 0.46
C ALA A 66 -4.42 -12.08 1.58
N GLU A 67 -5.71 -11.89 1.29
CA GLU A 67 -6.72 -11.59 2.31
C GLU A 67 -6.83 -12.69 3.37
N ALA A 68 -6.82 -13.96 2.96
CA ALA A 68 -6.80 -15.08 3.89
C ALA A 68 -5.54 -15.08 4.78
N THR A 69 -4.41 -14.61 4.24
CA THR A 69 -3.15 -14.46 4.96
C THR A 69 -3.23 -13.34 5.99
N PHE A 70 -3.89 -12.21 5.67
CA PHE A 70 -4.00 -11.06 6.57
C PHE A 70 -4.61 -11.44 7.91
N LYS A 71 -5.76 -12.13 7.89
CA LYS A 71 -6.44 -12.59 9.09
C LYS A 71 -5.61 -13.59 9.89
N LYS A 72 -4.99 -14.56 9.20
CA LYS A 72 -4.19 -15.61 9.85
C LYS A 72 -2.94 -15.06 10.56
N TRP A 73 -2.38 -13.97 10.06
CA TRP A 73 -1.12 -13.40 10.55
C TRP A 73 -1.31 -12.06 11.29
N ASN A 74 -2.56 -11.68 11.60
CA ASN A 74 -2.92 -10.43 12.29
C ASN A 74 -2.41 -9.16 11.59
N TYR A 75 -2.40 -9.15 10.25
CA TYR A 75 -2.20 -7.91 9.52
C TYR A 75 -3.35 -6.96 9.79
N ARG A 76 -3.03 -5.68 9.86
CA ARG A 76 -4.00 -4.61 9.92
C ARG A 76 -4.21 -4.06 8.53
N LYS A 77 -5.45 -4.09 8.04
CA LYS A 77 -5.79 -3.47 6.76
C LYS A 77 -5.67 -1.96 6.88
N VAL A 78 -5.07 -1.32 5.89
CA VAL A 78 -4.83 0.13 5.85
C VAL A 78 -6.00 0.80 5.12
N ILE A 79 -6.76 1.62 5.85
CA ILE A 79 -7.82 2.44 5.27
C ILE A 79 -7.18 3.74 4.74
N ASN A 80 -7.44 4.07 3.48
CA ASN A 80 -6.74 5.12 2.71
C ASN A 80 -5.23 4.84 2.58
N PRO A 81 -4.86 3.77 1.85
CA PRO A 81 -3.49 3.32 1.77
C PRO A 81 -2.58 4.39 1.14
N PRO A 82 -1.38 4.64 1.72
CA PRO A 82 -0.44 5.55 1.11
C PRO A 82 0.09 4.96 -0.19
N GLU A 83 0.21 5.82 -1.20
CA GLU A 83 0.90 5.50 -2.44
C GLU A 83 2.39 5.33 -2.17
N VAL A 84 2.99 4.30 -2.76
CA VAL A 84 4.41 3.99 -2.61
C VAL A 84 5.05 3.65 -3.93
N LYS A 85 6.31 4.04 -4.07
CA LYS A 85 7.15 3.63 -5.21
C LYS A 85 7.87 2.35 -4.87
N ILE A 86 7.50 1.26 -5.54
CA ILE A 86 8.28 0.02 -5.52
C ILE A 86 9.68 0.34 -6.06
N ASN A 87 10.72 -0.20 -5.42
CA ASN A 87 12.14 0.12 -5.63
C ASN A 87 12.64 1.45 -5.02
N SER A 88 11.82 2.15 -4.22
CA SER A 88 12.29 3.28 -3.40
C SER A 88 12.13 2.97 -1.91
N PRO A 89 13.18 2.42 -1.27
CA PRO A 89 13.16 2.13 0.16
C PRO A 89 12.83 3.36 1.01
N GLU A 90 13.31 4.54 0.62
CA GLU A 90 13.00 5.79 1.31
C GLU A 90 11.50 6.12 1.28
N SER A 91 10.84 5.95 0.13
CA SER A 91 9.40 6.16 -0.02
C SER A 91 8.60 5.27 0.94
N LEU A 92 8.95 4.00 1.05
CA LEU A 92 8.28 3.07 1.98
C LEU A 92 8.62 3.38 3.43
N ARG A 93 9.87 3.74 3.73
CA ARG A 93 10.27 4.10 5.09
C ARG A 93 9.49 5.31 5.58
N THR A 94 9.33 6.34 4.74
CA THR A 94 8.51 7.50 5.06
C THR A 94 7.05 7.13 5.24
N ALA A 95 6.48 6.28 4.38
CA ALA A 95 5.10 5.81 4.53
C ALA A 95 4.90 5.03 5.85
N LEU A 96 5.81 4.12 6.18
CA LEU A 96 5.77 3.32 7.41
C LEU A 96 5.94 4.18 8.67
N LEU A 97 6.89 5.11 8.65
CA LEU A 97 7.06 6.06 9.74
C LEU A 97 5.82 6.92 9.93
N ARG A 98 5.20 7.41 8.85
CA ARG A 98 3.92 8.15 8.91
C ARG A 98 2.80 7.29 9.48
N MET A 99 2.65 6.04 9.05
CA MET A 99 1.64 5.12 9.59
C MET A 99 1.84 4.86 11.09
N ARG A 100 3.10 4.80 11.55
CA ARG A 100 3.45 4.60 12.96
C ARG A 100 3.27 5.85 13.83
N THR A 101 3.71 7.02 13.37
CA THR A 101 3.68 8.27 14.15
C THR A 101 2.34 9.00 14.04
N CYS A 102 1.68 8.89 12.89
CA CYS A 102 0.37 9.49 12.64
C CYS A 102 -0.74 8.45 12.72
N GLY A 103 -0.75 7.58 13.76
CA GLY A 103 -1.81 6.57 13.95
C GLY A 103 -3.25 7.11 13.93
N ASN A 104 -3.45 8.44 14.00
CA ASN A 104 -4.74 9.11 13.81
C ASN A 104 -5.12 9.39 12.34
N LEU A 105 -4.17 9.41 11.40
CA LEU A 105 -4.41 9.66 9.96
C LEU A 105 -4.64 8.38 9.16
N VAL A 106 -4.19 7.23 9.69
CA VAL A 106 -4.31 5.94 9.03
C VAL A 106 -5.20 5.07 9.89
N ARG A 107 -6.42 4.83 9.40
CA ARG A 107 -7.36 3.96 10.10
C ARG A 107 -7.04 2.51 9.74
N TYR A 108 -7.21 1.63 10.72
CA TYR A 108 -7.03 0.21 10.53
C TYR A 108 -8.38 -0.49 10.63
N GLU A 109 -8.60 -1.48 9.79
CA GLU A 109 -9.68 -2.45 9.97
C GLU A 109 -9.08 -3.75 10.52
N ASP A 110 -9.76 -4.37 11.49
CA ASP A 110 -9.45 -5.72 11.94
C ASP A 110 -9.69 -6.69 10.78
N ALA A 111 -8.69 -7.51 10.45
CA ALA A 111 -8.73 -8.45 9.33
C ALA A 111 -9.55 -9.73 9.61
#